data_AF-A0A420G3D9-F1
#
_entry.id   AF-A0A420G3D9-F1
#
_cell.length_a   1.000
_cell.length_b   1.000
_cell.length_c   1.000
_cell.angle_alpha   90.00
_cell.angle_beta   90.00
_cell.angle_gamma   90.00
#
_symmetry.space_group_name_H-M   'P 1'
#
loop_
_entity.id
_entity.type
_entity.pdbx_description
1 polymer ?
#
loop_
_entity_poly.entity_id
_entity_poly.type
_entity_poly.pdbx_seq_one_letter_code
_entity_poly.pdbx_strand_id
1 'polypeptide(L)'
;MHAKPEQRKTSLVPVLCKVFIGTIGVFAILTACFYHNQLDVDGNLTIGFPWTFYREGSGYSLNLNEQVGYHEFEPLKLIGNILFAATLALMISRIYSVTIRKR
;
A
#
# COMPACT_ATOMS: atom_id res chain seq x y z
N MET A 1 -1.64 37.79 -40.01
CA MET A 1 -2.48 36.79 -39.32
C MET A 1 -1.66 36.18 -38.19
N HIS A 2 -1.90 36.59 -36.94
CA HIS A 2 -1.21 36.02 -35.77
C HIS A 2 -1.85 34.68 -35.41
N ALA A 3 -1.16 33.57 -35.66
CA ALA A 3 -1.57 32.27 -35.16
C ALA A 3 -1.45 32.25 -33.62
N LYS A 4 -2.56 32.02 -32.91
CA LYS A 4 -2.54 31.75 -31.47
C LYS A 4 -1.82 30.42 -31.22
N PRO A 5 -0.95 30.32 -30.21
CA PRO A 5 -0.36 29.04 -29.85
C PRO A 5 -1.47 28.12 -29.33
N GLU A 6 -1.65 26.96 -29.97
CA GLU A 6 -2.52 25.90 -29.48
C GLU A 6 -2.05 25.48 -28.09
N GLN A 7 -2.85 25.82 -27.07
CA GLN A 7 -2.65 25.30 -25.74
C GLN A 7 -2.88 23.80 -25.74
N ARG A 8 -1.79 23.04 -25.82
CA ARG A 8 -1.78 21.59 -25.60
C ARG A 8 -2.33 21.31 -24.20
N LYS A 9 -3.63 21.06 -24.07
CA LYS A 9 -4.25 20.54 -22.85
C LYS A 9 -3.64 19.16 -22.57
N THR A 10 -2.57 19.11 -21.80
CA THR A 10 -2.08 17.87 -21.21
C THR A 10 -3.20 17.31 -20.34
N SER A 11 -3.89 16.29 -20.84
CA SER A 11 -4.91 15.57 -20.08
C SER A 11 -4.25 14.97 -18.84
N LEU A 12 -4.71 15.37 -17.65
CA LEU A 12 -4.23 14.88 -16.35
C LEU A 12 -4.65 13.44 -16.07
N VAL A 13 -5.75 13.00 -16.70
CA VAL A 13 -6.36 11.67 -16.54
C VAL A 13 -5.36 10.52 -16.76
N PRO A 14 -4.62 10.44 -17.88
CA PRO A 14 -3.67 9.35 -18.11
C PRO A 14 -2.51 9.33 -17.09
N VAL A 15 -2.15 10.48 -16.53
CA VAL A 15 -1.11 10.56 -15.49
C VAL A 15 -1.64 10.02 -14.17
N LEU A 16 -2.85 10.42 -13.78
CA LEU A 16 -3.50 9.95 -12.56
C LEU A 16 -3.74 8.43 -12.60
N CYS A 17 -4.20 7.88 -13.73
CA CYS A 17 -4.38 6.43 -13.88
C CYS A 17 -3.07 5.66 -13.69
N LYS A 18 -1.95 6.15 -14.23
CA LYS A 18 -0.63 5.52 -14.05
C LYS A 18 -0.18 5.53 -12.60
N VAL A 19 -0.35 6.64 -11.90
CA VAL A 19 0.00 6.75 -10.48
C VAL A 19 -0.87 5.82 -9.64
N PHE A 20 -2.16 5.75 -9.93
CA PHE A 20 -3.10 4.87 -9.23
C PHE A 20 -2.73 3.38 -9.40
N ILE A 21 -2.51 2.94 -10.63
CA ILE A 21 -2.11 1.55 -10.93
C ILE A 21 -0.76 1.23 -10.27
N GLY A 22 0.21 2.14 -10.35
CA GLY A 22 1.50 1.98 -9.69
C GLY A 22 1.38 1.86 -8.17
N THR A 23 0.51 2.67 -7.57
CA THR A 23 0.24 2.63 -6.12
C THR A 23 -0.35 1.30 -5.71
N ILE A 24 -1.37 0.81 -6.42
CA ILE A 24 -1.99 -0.50 -6.15
C ILE A 24 -0.95 -1.62 -6.28
N GLY A 25 -0.16 -1.60 -7.35
CA GLY A 25 0.87 -2.62 -7.57
C GLY A 25 1.90 -2.66 -6.43
N VAL A 26 2.44 -1.49 -6.06
CA VAL A 26 3.40 -1.39 -4.95
C VAL A 26 2.76 -1.81 -3.63
N PHE A 27 1.54 -1.34 -3.34
CA PHE A 27 0.83 -1.70 -2.12
C PHE A 27 0.58 -3.20 -2.01
N ALA A 28 0.12 -3.84 -3.09
CA ALA A 28 -0.14 -5.27 -3.13
C ALA A 28 1.14 -6.09 -2.95
N ILE A 29 2.22 -5.72 -3.65
CA ILE A 29 3.53 -6.41 -3.53
C ILE A 29 4.04 -6.29 -2.10
N LEU A 30 4.06 -5.09 -1.52
CA LEU A 30 4.56 -4.89 -0.16
C LEU A 30 3.68 -5.63 0.86
N THR A 31 2.35 -5.53 0.72
CA THR A 31 1.44 -6.25 1.61
C THR A 31 1.67 -7.76 1.55
N ALA A 32 1.91 -8.32 0.36
CA ALA A 32 2.21 -9.75 0.20
C ALA A 32 3.59 -10.11 0.77
N CYS A 33 4.63 -9.29 0.57
CA CYS A 33 5.96 -9.54 1.11
C CYS A 33 6.02 -9.47 2.64
N PHE A 34 5.21 -8.61 3.26
CA PHE A 34 5.17 -8.41 4.71
C PHE A 34 3.99 -9.12 5.39
N TYR A 35 3.22 -9.89 4.63
CA TYR A 35 2.17 -10.74 5.16
C TYR A 35 2.78 -11.79 6.10
N HIS A 36 2.30 -11.82 7.34
CA HIS A 36 2.71 -12.83 8.32
C HIS A 36 1.48 -13.62 8.74
N ASN A 37 1.47 -14.90 8.40
CA ASN A 37 0.46 -15.85 8.81
C ASN A 37 1.11 -16.93 9.68
N GLN A 38 0.91 -16.82 10.99
CA GLN A 38 1.31 -17.79 11.99
C GLN A 38 0.08 -18.51 12.59
N LEU A 39 -1.01 -18.62 11.82
CA LEU A 39 -2.27 -19.23 12.28
C LEU A 39 -2.08 -20.67 12.79
N ASP A 40 -1.18 -21.45 12.18
CA ASP A 40 -0.96 -22.86 12.56
C ASP A 40 -0.20 -23.06 13.87
N VAL A 41 0.48 -22.03 14.39
CA VAL A 41 1.37 -22.16 15.57
C VAL A 41 0.89 -21.31 16.73
N ASP A 42 0.63 -20.02 16.47
CA ASP A 42 0.25 -19.03 17.49
C ASP A 42 -1.16 -18.46 17.22
N GLY A 43 -1.85 -18.98 16.20
CA GLY A 43 -3.14 -18.46 15.80
C GLY A 43 -3.08 -17.01 15.34
N ASN A 44 -1.93 -16.44 14.96
CA ASN A 44 -1.75 -15.00 14.74
C ASN A 44 -1.55 -14.67 13.25
N LEU A 45 -2.47 -13.89 12.71
CA LEU A 45 -2.45 -13.31 11.37
C LEU A 45 -2.17 -11.81 11.48
N THR A 46 -1.17 -11.32 10.76
CA THR A 46 -0.85 -9.89 10.70
C THR A 46 -0.67 -9.43 9.26
N ILE A 47 -1.28 -8.28 8.94
CA ILE A 47 -1.25 -7.69 7.60
C ILE A 47 -0.93 -6.20 7.71
N GLY A 48 0.03 -5.76 6.91
CA GLY A 48 0.31 -4.35 6.68
C GLY A 48 1.80 -4.02 6.56
N PHE A 49 2.08 -2.88 5.93
CA PHE A 49 3.43 -2.33 5.78
C PHE A 49 3.39 -0.83 5.44
N PRO A 50 4.21 0.02 6.08
CA PRO A 50 5.09 -0.28 7.22
C PRO A 50 4.31 -0.41 8.54
N TRP A 51 3.01 -0.06 8.55
CA TRP A 51 2.16 -0.18 9.72
C TRP A 51 1.19 -1.35 9.58
N THR A 52 1.13 -2.22 10.58
CA THR A 52 0.14 -3.29 10.64
C THR A 52 -1.25 -2.68 10.81
N PHE A 53 -2.12 -2.86 9.83
CA PHE A 53 -3.49 -2.31 9.86
C PHE A 53 -4.54 -3.36 10.17
N TYR A 54 -4.17 -4.64 10.09
CA TYR A 54 -5.04 -5.76 10.42
C TYR A 54 -4.27 -6.80 11.21
N ARG A 55 -4.86 -7.23 12.32
CA ARG A 55 -4.41 -8.40 13.08
C ARG A 55 -5.61 -9.23 13.45
N GLU A 56 -5.44 -10.53 13.39
CA GLU A 56 -6.44 -11.49 13.83
C GLU A 56 -5.73 -12.61 14.54
N GLY A 57 -6.31 -13.12 15.61
CA GLY A 57 -5.84 -14.38 16.12
C GLY A 57 -6.62 -14.98 17.26
N SER A 58 -6.11 -16.06 17.82
CA SER A 58 -6.73 -16.76 18.94
C SER A 58 -5.71 -17.11 20.01
N GLY A 59 -6.10 -16.98 21.28
CA GLY A 59 -5.25 -17.30 22.42
C GLY A 59 -6.08 -17.65 23.66
N TYR A 60 -5.45 -18.32 24.63
CA TYR A 60 -6.12 -18.65 25.88
C TYR A 60 -6.05 -17.48 26.86
N SER A 61 -7.20 -16.98 27.31
CA SER A 61 -7.27 -15.88 28.29
C SER A 61 -7.28 -16.44 29.70
N LEU A 62 -6.23 -16.15 30.48
CA LEU A 62 -6.14 -16.57 31.88
C LEU A 62 -7.20 -15.91 32.78
N ASN A 63 -7.68 -14.71 32.42
CA ASN A 63 -8.70 -13.99 33.18
C ASN A 63 -10.11 -14.55 32.98
N LEU A 64 -10.40 -15.03 31.77
CA LEU A 64 -11.72 -15.55 31.40
C LEU A 64 -11.77 -17.10 31.45
N ASN A 65 -10.61 -17.74 31.61
CA ASN A 65 -10.44 -19.19 31.60
C ASN A 65 -11.02 -19.86 30.33
N GLU A 66 -10.98 -19.15 29.21
CA GLU A 66 -11.54 -19.55 27.93
C GLU A 66 -10.65 -19.14 26.75
N GLN A 67 -10.87 -19.78 25.60
CA GLN A 67 -10.17 -19.44 24.36
C GLN A 67 -10.84 -18.25 23.70
N VAL A 68 -10.09 -17.17 23.52
CA VAL A 68 -10.60 -15.89 23.02
C VAL A 68 -9.92 -15.55 21.71
N GLY A 69 -10.73 -15.17 20.72
CA GLY A 69 -10.25 -14.58 19.48
C GLY A 69 -10.12 -13.07 19.61
N TYR A 70 -9.12 -12.48 18.95
CA TYR A 70 -9.03 -11.04 18.76
C TYR A 70 -9.03 -10.70 17.28
N HIS A 71 -9.65 -9.57 16.95
CA HIS A 71 -9.63 -8.99 15.62
C HIS A 71 -9.43 -7.48 15.78
N GLU A 72 -8.34 -6.97 15.23
CA GLU A 72 -7.95 -5.56 15.29
C GLU A 72 -7.86 -5.02 13.86
N PHE A 73 -8.61 -3.96 13.58
CA PHE A 73 -8.52 -3.24 12.31
C PHE A 73 -8.32 -1.76 12.57
N GLU A 74 -7.27 -1.19 11.96
CA GLU A 74 -6.87 0.20 12.14
C GLU A 74 -6.91 0.95 10.80
N PRO A 75 -8.05 1.58 10.46
CA PRO A 75 -8.26 2.24 9.16
C PRO A 75 -7.22 3.33 8.86
N LEU A 76 -6.78 4.06 9.88
CA LEU A 76 -5.78 5.12 9.73
C LEU A 76 -4.42 4.57 9.29
N LYS A 77 -4.04 3.38 9.79
CA LYS A 77 -2.81 2.70 9.36
C LYS A 77 -2.92 2.20 7.93
N LEU A 78 -4.09 1.72 7.51
CA LEU A 78 -4.35 1.36 6.11
C LEU A 78 -4.18 2.56 5.17
N ILE A 79 -4.77 3.71 5.52
CA ILE A 79 -4.62 4.95 4.74
C ILE A 79 -3.13 5.35 4.68
N GLY A 80 -2.42 5.30 5.81
CA GLY A 80 -0.99 5.56 5.89
C GLY A 80 -0.18 4.67 4.93
N ASN A 81 -0.48 3.38 4.89
CA ASN A 81 0.19 2.44 3.98
C ASN A 81 -0.10 2.73 2.50
N ILE A 82 -1.33 3.13 2.16
CA ILE A 82 -1.68 3.53 0.78
C ILE A 82 -0.89 4.78 0.38
N LEU A 83 -0.80 5.79 1.26
CA LEU A 83 -0.02 7.00 1.02
C LEU A 83 1.48 6.70 0.90
N PHE A 84 1.98 5.79 1.73
CA PHE A 84 3.36 5.31 1.64
C PHE A 84 3.63 4.63 0.29
N ALA A 85 2.75 3.71 -0.13
CA ALA A 85 2.87 3.02 -1.41
C ALA A 85 2.80 3.99 -2.60
N ALA A 86 1.94 5.01 -2.54
CA ALA A 86 1.86 6.05 -3.57
C ALA A 86 3.17 6.85 -3.66
N THR A 87 3.74 7.21 -2.52
CA THR A 87 5.03 7.91 -2.43
C THR A 87 6.15 7.06 -3.02
N LEU A 88 6.20 5.77 -2.67
CA LEU A 88 7.20 4.85 -3.18
C LEU A 88 7.05 4.62 -4.70
N ALA A 89 5.82 4.47 -5.20
CA ALA A 89 5.55 4.35 -6.63
C ALA A 89 6.05 5.59 -7.41
N LEU A 90 5.83 6.79 -6.86
CA LEU A 90 6.36 8.03 -7.44
C LEU A 90 7.89 8.08 -7.41
N MET A 91 8.54 7.67 -6.31
CA MET A 91 10.00 7.60 -6.23
C MET A 91 10.57 6.62 -7.27
N ILE A 92 9.99 5.42 -7.39
CA ILE A 92 10.41 4.42 -8.38
C ILE A 92 10.27 4.99 -9.80
N SER A 93 9.14 5.63 -10.11
CA SER A 93 8.91 6.26 -11.41
C SER A 93 9.92 7.36 -11.73
N ARG A 94 10.27 8.18 -10.72
CA ARG A 94 11.30 9.23 -10.85
C ARG A 94 12.68 8.65 -11.11
N ILE A 95 13.09 7.64 -10.33
CA ILE A 95 14.38 6.96 -10.50
C ILE A 95 14.46 6.30 -11.88
N TYR A 96 13.43 5.54 -12.28
CA TYR A 96 13.34 4.93 -13.60
C TYR A 96 13.50 5.98 -14.71
N SER A 97 12.80 7.10 -14.60
CA SER A 97 12.88 8.19 -15.57
C SER A 97 14.26 8.85 -15.62
N VAL A 98 14.95 9.02 -14.49
CA VAL A 98 16.30 9.61 -14.47
C VAL A 98 17.34 8.64 -15.03
N THR A 99 17.24 7.36 -14.70
CA THR A 99 18.23 6.35 -15.09
C THR A 99 18.11 5.95 -16.56
N ILE A 100 16.89 5.76 -17.07
CA ILE A 100 16.68 5.28 -18.44
C ILE A 100 16.68 6.42 -19.45
N ARG A 101 16.23 7.62 -19.10
CA ARG A 101 16.24 8.78 -20.02
C ARG A 101 17.64 9.37 -20.23
N LYS A 102 18.62 8.94 -19.45
CA LYS A 102 20.05 9.29 -19.62
C LYS A 102 20.82 8.27 -20.47
N ARG A 103 20.22 7.15 -20.86
CA ARG A 103 20.74 6.23 -21.89
C ARG A 103 20.06 6.51 -23.21
#